data_AF-A0A8H9KRR3-F1
#
_entry.id   AF-A0A8H9KRR3-F1
#
_cell.length_a   1.000
_cell.length_b   1.000
_cell.length_c   1.000
_cell.angle_alpha   90.00
_cell.angle_beta   90.00
_cell.angle_gamma   90.00
#
_symmetry.space_group_name_H-M   'P 1'
#
loop_
_entity.id
_entity.type
_entity.pdbx_description
1 polymer ?
#
loop_
_entity_poly.entity_id
_entity_poly.type
_entity_poly.pdbx_seq_one_letter_code
_entity_poly.pdbx_strand_id
1 'polypeptide(L)'
;MALSPEDVLNKTFTTTQFRRGYDEREVDDFLDDIVAEMRRMTKADDEVRKQLNDCRQGRGLEPVTQAMPAPIVPDRSAEIAKLEGRNTELEARVRELEELEGKNQHAQGQTDDLSRRNNELEARVRELEGKLAESERELADVRGRHDALVGERDALVGERDSLVGERDALVGERDSIAAERDRQRAEFEAASAKNEQERQAVYDRANSSADEQLATLRARVEEAEQDAQRRIQKARAEADQAESEAQERVAKAGAQGQDPEGGGDLAALAGAGGAGAGSAAGVLALAQRLHDEHVSAGETRRDELVREAQSRHDELISTGESKHHEFVSTGQSKHDELISTAQARHDELISSAQSQHDELVSTAQTQHDTMLAEANAKREELITEARERSTGMVHEAQQRKAAILQELSEERAVLERKIEQLRGFERDYRGRLKTYIEGQLKELDHTVVDVEVEEAAKQNQ
;
A
#
# COMPACT_ATOMS: atom_id res chain seq x y z
N MET A 1 -33.51 41.44 119.25
CA MET A 1 -34.48 42.40 119.82
C MET A 1 -34.57 43.55 118.85
N ALA A 2 -35.68 43.65 118.13
CA ALA A 2 -35.93 44.73 117.17
C ALA A 2 -36.77 45.81 117.86
N LEU A 3 -36.38 47.06 117.71
CA LEU A 3 -37.16 48.22 118.15
C LEU A 3 -38.52 48.17 117.46
N SER A 4 -39.62 48.29 118.22
CA SER A 4 -40.95 48.42 117.62
C SER A 4 -41.23 49.88 117.25
N PRO A 5 -42.11 50.16 116.28
CA PRO A 5 -42.54 51.53 115.98
C PRO A 5 -43.08 52.28 117.20
N GLU A 6 -43.69 51.56 118.15
CA GLU A 6 -44.22 52.13 119.40
C GLU A 6 -43.11 52.47 120.41
N ASP A 7 -41.94 51.83 120.33
CA ASP A 7 -40.79 52.13 121.19
C ASP A 7 -40.09 53.44 120.78
N VAL A 8 -40.19 53.82 119.50
CA VAL A 8 -39.63 55.07 118.96
C VAL A 8 -40.53 56.25 119.34
N LEU A 9 -41.86 56.09 119.24
CA LEU A 9 -42.83 57.12 119.63
C LEU A 9 -42.79 57.46 121.13
N ASN A 10 -42.54 56.48 121.99
CA ASN A 10 -42.51 56.67 123.44
C ASN A 10 -41.13 57.08 123.99
N LYS A 11 -40.16 57.38 123.11
CA LYS A 11 -38.79 57.69 123.52
C LYS A 11 -38.67 59.14 123.96
N THR A 12 -38.29 59.37 125.21
CA THR A 12 -37.98 60.71 125.73
C THR A 12 -36.47 60.96 125.79
N PHE A 13 -36.05 62.17 125.42
CA PHE A 13 -34.66 62.61 125.46
C PHE A 13 -34.45 63.66 126.57
N THR A 14 -33.27 63.67 127.20
CA THR A 14 -32.93 64.63 128.26
C THR A 14 -32.48 65.97 127.66
N THR A 15 -33.04 67.10 128.10
CA THR A 15 -32.66 68.44 127.64
C THR A 15 -31.42 68.96 128.37
N THR A 16 -30.42 69.45 127.62
CA THR A 16 -29.14 69.96 128.17
C THR A 16 -29.13 71.48 128.29
N GLN A 17 -29.07 72.03 129.50
CA GLN A 17 -29.14 73.50 129.73
C GLN A 17 -27.85 74.27 129.38
N PHE A 18 -26.68 73.62 129.28
CA PHE A 18 -25.39 74.30 129.09
C PHE A 18 -24.67 73.96 127.77
N ARG A 19 -25.32 73.22 126.86
CA ARG A 19 -24.82 72.94 125.50
C ARG A 19 -25.97 73.06 124.51
N ARG A 20 -25.68 73.59 123.31
CA ARG A 20 -26.65 73.72 122.22
C ARG A 20 -27.05 72.31 121.75
N GLY A 21 -28.29 71.91 122.03
CA GLY A 21 -28.87 70.63 121.60
C GLY A 21 -29.42 70.70 120.17
N TYR A 22 -29.94 69.56 119.68
CA TYR A 22 -30.74 69.50 118.45
C TYR A 22 -32.07 70.22 118.64
N ASP A 23 -32.64 70.77 117.56
CA ASP A 23 -33.96 71.39 117.60
C ASP A 23 -35.02 70.30 117.83
N GLU A 24 -35.84 70.47 118.87
CA GLU A 24 -36.86 69.48 119.26
C GLU A 24 -37.84 69.21 118.11
N ARG A 25 -38.19 70.24 117.31
CA ARG A 25 -39.14 70.07 116.20
C ARG A 25 -38.54 69.28 115.04
N GLU A 26 -37.28 69.54 114.70
CA GLU A 26 -36.59 68.78 113.64
C GLU A 26 -36.37 67.32 114.05
N VAL A 27 -36.14 67.05 115.34
CA VAL A 27 -36.02 65.69 115.87
C VAL A 27 -37.37 64.97 115.84
N ASP A 28 -38.45 65.63 116.28
CA ASP A 28 -39.80 65.04 116.26
C ASP A 28 -40.26 64.74 114.81
N ASP A 29 -40.09 65.68 113.87
CA ASP A 29 -40.42 65.48 112.44
C ASP A 29 -39.63 64.29 111.86
N PHE A 30 -38.35 64.15 112.20
CA PHE A 30 -37.51 63.04 111.74
C PHE A 30 -37.91 61.70 112.36
N LEU A 31 -38.34 61.68 113.62
CA LEU A 31 -38.83 60.46 114.28
C LEU A 31 -40.16 59.99 113.70
N ASP A 32 -41.04 60.91 113.30
CA ASP A 32 -42.29 60.59 112.60
C ASP A 32 -42.02 59.91 111.24
N ASP A 33 -41.05 60.41 110.49
CA ASP A 33 -40.61 59.79 109.22
C ASP A 33 -40.05 58.37 109.45
N ILE A 34 -39.21 58.18 110.48
CA ILE A 34 -38.67 56.85 110.84
C ILE A 34 -39.80 55.88 111.21
N VAL A 35 -40.77 56.31 112.02
CA VAL A 35 -41.89 55.47 112.44
C VAL A 35 -42.76 55.09 111.24
N ALA A 36 -42.99 56.01 110.30
CA ALA A 36 -43.71 55.74 109.06
C ALA A 36 -42.98 54.68 108.20
N GLU A 37 -41.67 54.80 108.06
CA GLU A 37 -40.86 53.84 107.29
C GLU A 37 -40.80 52.47 108.00
N MET A 38 -40.69 52.42 109.33
CA MET A 38 -40.71 51.17 110.09
C MET A 38 -42.06 50.43 110.00
N ARG A 39 -43.18 51.18 110.04
CA ARG A 39 -44.51 50.61 109.79
C ARG A 39 -44.66 50.10 108.37
N ARG A 40 -44.07 50.79 107.39
CA ARG A 40 -44.02 50.34 105.99
C ARG A 40 -43.20 49.05 105.83
N MET A 41 -42.02 48.97 106.45
CA MET A 41 -41.19 47.76 106.41
C MET A 41 -41.89 46.58 107.10
N THR A 42 -42.55 46.79 108.23
CA THR A 42 -43.32 45.72 108.91
C THR A 42 -44.45 45.19 108.02
N LYS A 43 -45.18 46.09 107.35
CA LYS A 43 -46.21 45.68 106.36
C LYS A 43 -45.60 44.95 105.16
N ALA A 44 -44.47 45.41 104.65
CA ALA A 44 -43.77 44.75 103.54
C ALA A 44 -43.27 43.35 103.93
N ASP A 45 -42.76 43.19 105.15
CA ASP A 45 -42.35 41.87 105.67
C ASP A 45 -43.55 40.92 105.82
N ASP A 46 -44.69 41.41 106.29
CA ASP A 46 -45.92 40.62 106.38
C ASP A 46 -46.47 40.25 104.99
N GLU A 47 -46.42 41.17 104.02
CA GLU A 47 -46.79 40.94 102.62
C GLU A 47 -45.89 39.87 101.98
N VAL A 48 -44.56 39.99 102.14
CA VAL A 48 -43.59 39.01 101.64
C VAL A 48 -43.80 37.66 102.31
N ARG A 49 -44.05 37.60 103.62
CA ARG A 49 -44.37 36.35 104.32
C ARG A 49 -45.66 35.71 103.81
N LYS A 50 -46.67 36.51 103.52
CA LYS A 50 -47.93 36.03 102.93
C LYS A 50 -47.68 35.42 101.54
N GLN A 51 -46.95 36.13 100.68
CA GLN A 51 -46.54 35.61 99.37
C GLN A 51 -45.74 34.30 99.49
N LEU A 52 -44.86 34.20 100.49
CA LEU A 52 -44.03 33.01 100.73
C LEU A 52 -44.88 31.83 101.25
N ASN A 53 -45.87 32.09 102.10
CA ASN A 53 -46.82 31.08 102.56
C ASN A 53 -47.77 30.62 101.44
N ASP A 54 -48.23 31.52 100.56
CA ASP A 54 -49.05 31.16 99.39
C ASP A 54 -48.26 30.29 98.40
N CYS A 55 -46.99 30.64 98.13
CA CYS A 55 -46.09 29.80 97.34
C CYS A 55 -45.81 28.44 97.99
N ARG A 56 -45.69 28.39 99.32
CA ARG A 56 -45.49 27.14 100.07
C ARG A 56 -46.73 26.25 100.07
N GLN A 57 -47.92 26.82 100.23
CA GLN A 57 -49.18 26.08 100.14
C GLN A 57 -49.38 25.49 98.74
N GLY A 58 -49.02 26.21 97.68
CA GLY A 58 -49.02 25.68 96.30
C GLY A 58 -48.05 24.52 96.07
N ARG A 59 -47.05 24.34 96.93
CA ARG A 59 -46.10 23.22 96.93
C ARG A 59 -46.37 22.18 98.03
N GLY A 60 -47.45 22.31 98.80
CA GLY A 60 -47.83 21.36 99.86
C GLY A 60 -46.98 21.40 101.13
N LEU A 61 -46.32 22.53 101.45
CA LEU A 61 -45.54 22.73 102.67
C LEU A 61 -46.27 23.56 103.72
N GLU A 62 -46.03 23.28 105.02
CA GLU A 62 -46.67 23.95 106.15
C GLU A 62 -46.33 25.46 106.26
N PRO A 63 -47.28 26.29 106.75
CA PRO A 63 -47.11 27.74 106.87
C PRO A 63 -46.10 28.11 107.96
N VAL A 64 -45.25 29.10 107.69
CA VAL A 64 -44.26 29.59 108.66
C VAL A 64 -44.95 30.53 109.65
N THR A 65 -45.12 30.09 110.90
CA THR A 65 -45.52 30.94 112.03
C THR A 65 -44.32 31.23 112.94
N GLN A 66 -44.27 32.43 113.51
CA GLN A 66 -43.15 32.87 114.36
C GLN A 66 -43.18 32.14 115.72
N ALA A 67 -42.41 31.05 115.85
CA ALA A 67 -41.56 30.73 117.00
C ALA A 67 -40.97 29.30 116.88
N MET A 68 -39.63 29.21 116.99
CA MET A 68 -38.78 28.01 117.20
C MET A 68 -38.33 27.21 115.95
N PRO A 69 -37.33 26.29 116.11
CA PRO A 69 -35.91 26.48 115.77
C PRO A 69 -35.51 25.76 114.46
N ALA A 70 -34.24 25.90 114.05
CA ALA A 70 -33.66 25.43 112.78
C ALA A 70 -34.14 24.04 112.29
N PRO A 71 -34.39 23.86 110.97
CA PRO A 71 -34.96 22.61 110.46
C PRO A 71 -33.91 21.50 110.38
N ILE A 72 -34.26 20.33 110.88
CA ILE A 72 -33.59 19.06 110.60
C ILE A 72 -33.98 18.65 109.17
N VAL A 73 -33.03 18.69 108.26
CA VAL A 73 -33.17 18.19 106.89
C VAL A 73 -33.29 16.66 106.97
N PRO A 74 -34.33 16.01 106.40
CA PRO A 74 -34.33 14.55 106.30
C PRO A 74 -33.17 14.09 105.42
N ASP A 75 -32.41 13.10 105.89
CA ASP A 75 -31.19 12.59 105.28
C ASP A 75 -31.44 11.92 103.91
N ARG A 76 -31.57 12.72 102.86
CA ARG A 76 -31.68 12.28 101.46
C ARG A 76 -30.32 11.88 100.84
N SER A 77 -29.25 11.81 101.64
CA SER A 77 -27.90 11.50 101.17
C SER A 77 -27.81 10.14 100.46
N ALA A 78 -28.57 9.14 100.93
CA ALA A 78 -28.59 7.80 100.32
C ALA A 78 -29.29 7.77 98.94
N GLU A 79 -30.30 8.61 98.72
CA GLU A 79 -30.92 8.76 97.40
C GLU A 79 -30.05 9.58 96.46
N ILE A 80 -29.39 10.62 96.98
CA ILE A 80 -28.41 11.43 96.24
C ILE A 80 -27.25 10.53 95.76
N ALA A 81 -26.67 9.71 96.63
CA ALA A 81 -25.60 8.78 96.26
C ALA A 81 -26.03 7.75 95.20
N LYS A 82 -27.27 7.25 95.24
CA LYS A 82 -27.82 6.36 94.20
C LYS A 82 -28.02 7.08 92.86
N LEU A 83 -28.46 8.34 92.89
CA LEU A 83 -28.63 9.16 91.70
C LEU A 83 -27.27 9.58 91.11
N GLU A 84 -26.29 9.89 91.95
CA GLU A 84 -24.91 10.14 91.53
C GLU A 84 -24.28 8.90 90.89
N GLY A 85 -24.45 7.71 91.47
CA GLY A 85 -24.02 6.46 90.86
C GLY A 85 -24.67 6.21 89.49
N ARG A 86 -25.99 6.41 89.37
CA ARG A 86 -26.70 6.32 88.08
C ARG A 86 -26.24 7.39 87.08
N ASN A 87 -25.93 8.60 87.52
CA ASN A 87 -25.40 9.65 86.65
C ASN A 87 -24.01 9.28 86.13
N THR A 88 -23.11 8.76 86.97
CA THR A 88 -21.79 8.29 86.50
C THR A 88 -21.91 7.11 85.53
N GLU A 89 -22.87 6.20 85.74
CA GLU A 89 -23.16 5.12 84.79
C GLU A 89 -23.75 5.65 83.47
N LEU A 90 -24.65 6.62 83.53
CA LEU A 90 -25.20 7.28 82.34
C LEU A 90 -24.13 8.05 81.57
N GLU A 91 -23.24 8.76 82.25
CA GLU A 91 -22.09 9.44 81.64
C GLU A 91 -21.15 8.46 80.95
N ALA A 92 -20.89 7.29 81.55
CA ALA A 92 -20.11 6.23 80.92
C ALA A 92 -20.80 5.67 79.66
N ARG A 93 -22.12 5.44 79.72
CA ARG A 93 -22.91 5.00 78.55
C ARG A 93 -22.97 6.07 77.46
N VAL A 94 -23.03 7.36 77.81
CA VAL A 94 -22.99 8.47 76.84
C VAL A 94 -21.64 8.48 76.12
N ARG A 95 -20.51 8.34 76.83
CA ARG A 95 -19.18 8.23 76.20
C ARG A 95 -19.07 7.03 75.27
N GLU A 96 -19.63 5.89 75.66
CA GLU A 96 -19.66 4.69 74.79
C GLU A 96 -20.51 4.92 73.54
N LEU A 97 -21.66 5.59 73.66
CA LEU A 97 -22.50 5.97 72.52
C LEU A 97 -21.79 6.95 71.59
N GLU A 98 -21.10 7.96 72.13
CA GLU A 98 -20.29 8.91 71.33
C GLU A 98 -19.16 8.19 70.57
N GLU A 99 -18.50 7.20 71.19
CA GLU A 99 -17.48 6.38 70.51
C GLU A 99 -18.09 5.50 69.40
N LEU A 100 -19.25 4.89 69.65
CA LEU A 100 -19.98 4.11 68.66
C LEU A 100 -20.52 4.97 67.51
N GLU A 101 -20.92 6.21 67.79
CA GLU A 101 -21.30 7.19 66.78
C GLU A 101 -20.08 7.56 65.90
N GLY A 102 -18.92 7.80 66.50
CA GLY A 102 -17.68 8.04 65.76
C GLY A 102 -17.29 6.85 64.86
N LYS A 103 -17.42 5.61 65.36
CA LYS A 103 -17.21 4.39 64.56
C LYS A 103 -18.23 4.25 63.43
N ASN A 104 -19.50 4.58 63.68
CA ASN A 104 -20.54 4.59 62.63
C ASN A 104 -20.26 5.65 61.56
N GLN A 105 -19.87 6.86 61.94
CA GLN A 105 -19.50 7.92 61.00
C GLN A 105 -18.29 7.51 60.15
N HIS A 106 -17.29 6.87 60.76
CA HIS A 106 -16.14 6.36 60.01
C HIS A 106 -16.54 5.24 59.03
N ALA A 107 -17.37 4.29 59.46
CA ALA A 107 -17.88 3.22 58.59
C ALA A 107 -18.76 3.76 57.45
N GLN A 108 -19.56 4.81 57.72
CA GLN A 108 -20.32 5.53 56.69
C GLN A 108 -19.37 6.20 55.68
N GLY A 109 -18.33 6.90 56.12
CA GLY A 109 -17.33 7.49 55.22
C GLY A 109 -16.62 6.44 54.35
N GLN A 110 -16.25 5.29 54.92
CA GLN A 110 -15.70 4.17 54.16
C GLN A 110 -16.69 3.61 53.12
N THR A 111 -17.97 3.54 53.47
CA THR A 111 -19.03 3.09 52.56
C THR A 111 -19.23 4.06 51.41
N ASP A 112 -19.19 5.37 51.67
CA ASP A 112 -19.27 6.41 50.66
C ASP A 112 -18.07 6.38 49.70
N ASP A 113 -16.86 6.20 50.23
CA ASP A 113 -15.65 6.07 49.41
C ASP A 113 -15.66 4.80 48.55
N LEU A 114 -16.13 3.67 49.10
CA LEU A 114 -16.33 2.45 48.32
C LEU A 114 -17.40 2.64 47.24
N SER A 115 -18.50 3.31 47.55
CA SER A 115 -19.55 3.66 46.59
C SER A 115 -19.02 4.53 45.45
N ARG A 116 -18.19 5.54 45.76
CA ARG A 116 -17.51 6.37 44.74
C ARG A 116 -16.59 5.55 43.85
N ARG A 117 -15.74 4.71 44.44
CA ARG A 117 -14.85 3.82 43.65
C ARG A 117 -15.64 2.85 42.78
N ASN A 118 -16.75 2.33 43.29
CA ASN A 118 -17.60 1.43 42.52
C ASN A 118 -18.23 2.15 41.32
N ASN A 119 -18.74 3.37 41.50
CA ASN A 119 -19.25 4.20 40.41
C ASN A 119 -18.17 4.53 39.37
N GLU A 120 -16.93 4.79 39.82
CA GLU A 120 -15.80 5.04 38.91
C GLU A 120 -15.43 3.79 38.11
N LEU A 121 -15.38 2.62 38.76
CA LEU A 121 -15.13 1.33 38.09
C LEU A 121 -16.24 1.01 37.09
N GLU A 122 -17.51 1.23 37.45
CA GLU A 122 -18.63 1.06 36.52
C GLU A 122 -18.51 1.98 35.31
N ALA A 123 -18.06 3.23 35.49
CA ALA A 123 -17.82 4.15 34.38
C ALA A 123 -16.68 3.66 33.46
N ARG A 124 -15.58 3.16 34.03
CA ARG A 124 -14.47 2.58 33.26
C ARG A 124 -14.88 1.32 32.51
N VAL A 125 -15.69 0.45 33.12
CA VAL A 125 -16.21 -0.75 32.46
C VAL A 125 -17.05 -0.34 31.25
N ARG A 126 -17.96 0.63 31.37
CA ARG A 126 -18.76 1.12 30.24
C ARG A 126 -17.88 1.72 29.14
N GLU A 127 -16.82 2.44 29.49
CA GLU A 127 -15.87 2.97 28.50
C GLU A 127 -15.13 1.86 27.75
N LEU A 128 -14.66 0.84 28.46
CA LEU A 128 -13.98 -0.32 27.85
C LEU A 128 -14.91 -1.15 26.98
N GLU A 129 -16.17 -1.34 27.41
CA GLU A 129 -17.21 -1.97 26.60
C GLU A 129 -17.47 -1.19 25.30
N GLY A 130 -17.48 0.15 25.38
CA GLY A 130 -17.57 1.02 24.21
C GLY A 130 -16.40 0.84 23.23
N LYS A 131 -15.17 0.88 23.75
CA LYS A 131 -13.94 0.65 22.94
C LYS A 131 -13.88 -0.75 22.34
N LEU A 132 -14.31 -1.76 23.09
CA LEU A 132 -14.40 -3.13 22.58
C LEU A 132 -15.39 -3.21 21.41
N ALA A 133 -16.59 -2.63 21.58
CA ALA A 133 -17.60 -2.60 20.52
C ALA A 133 -17.14 -1.81 19.27
N GLU A 134 -16.36 -0.74 19.44
CA GLU A 134 -15.74 -0.01 18.32
C GLU A 134 -14.71 -0.90 17.59
N SER A 135 -13.80 -1.54 18.32
CA SER A 135 -12.81 -2.44 17.71
C SER A 135 -13.44 -3.65 17.01
N GLU A 136 -14.54 -4.18 17.54
CA GLU A 136 -15.30 -5.27 16.91
C GLU A 136 -15.95 -4.83 15.60
N ARG A 137 -16.45 -3.60 15.52
CA ARG A 137 -16.97 -3.01 14.27
C ARG A 137 -15.85 -2.81 13.25
N GLU A 138 -14.71 -2.28 13.67
CA GLU A 138 -13.55 -2.13 12.78
C GLU A 138 -13.06 -3.47 12.23
N LEU A 139 -13.01 -4.51 13.07
CA LEU A 139 -12.67 -5.86 12.64
C LEU A 139 -13.69 -6.45 11.68
N ALA A 140 -14.99 -6.19 11.89
CA ALA A 140 -16.05 -6.61 10.98
C ALA A 140 -15.93 -5.92 9.61
N ASP A 141 -15.64 -4.61 9.59
CA ASP A 141 -15.42 -3.85 8.38
C ASP A 141 -14.20 -4.35 7.60
N VAL A 142 -13.07 -4.59 8.29
CA VAL A 142 -11.85 -5.14 7.66
C VAL A 142 -12.11 -6.52 7.09
N ARG A 143 -12.82 -7.40 7.83
CA ARG A 143 -13.23 -8.71 7.32
C ARG A 143 -14.12 -8.59 6.08
N GLY A 144 -15.09 -7.68 6.09
CA GLY A 144 -15.95 -7.41 4.94
C GLY A 144 -15.15 -6.95 3.70
N ARG A 145 -14.17 -6.05 3.87
CA ARG A 145 -13.27 -5.63 2.78
C ARG A 145 -12.41 -6.79 2.28
N HIS A 146 -11.89 -7.62 3.18
CA HIS A 146 -11.12 -8.81 2.80
C HIS A 146 -11.97 -9.79 1.99
N ASP A 147 -13.19 -10.07 2.42
CA ASP A 147 -14.09 -10.98 1.71
C ASP A 147 -14.49 -10.43 0.32
N ALA A 148 -14.66 -9.10 0.20
CA ALA A 148 -14.87 -8.45 -1.09
C ALA A 148 -13.66 -8.59 -2.01
N LEU A 149 -12.45 -8.33 -1.52
CA LEU A 149 -11.21 -8.51 -2.29
C LEU A 149 -10.97 -9.98 -2.69
N VAL A 150 -11.33 -10.93 -1.82
CA VAL A 150 -11.30 -12.35 -2.15
C VAL A 150 -12.28 -12.67 -3.27
N GLY A 151 -13.49 -12.11 -3.24
CA GLY A 151 -14.47 -12.24 -4.32
C GLY A 151 -13.97 -11.67 -5.66
N GLU A 152 -13.35 -10.48 -5.65
CA GLU A 152 -12.74 -9.88 -6.85
C GLU A 152 -11.58 -10.73 -7.39
N ARG A 153 -10.71 -11.23 -6.51
CA ARG A 153 -9.62 -12.15 -6.88
C ARG A 153 -10.17 -13.40 -7.55
N ASP A 154 -11.20 -14.01 -6.98
CA ASP A 154 -11.77 -15.25 -7.51
C ASP A 154 -12.45 -15.02 -8.88
N ALA A 155 -13.08 -13.85 -9.09
CA ALA A 155 -13.60 -13.44 -10.39
C ALA A 155 -12.48 -13.28 -11.45
N LEU A 156 -11.40 -12.55 -11.11
CA LEU A 156 -10.24 -12.39 -11.99
C LEU A 156 -9.54 -13.71 -12.30
N VAL A 157 -9.50 -14.64 -11.34
CA VAL A 157 -8.99 -16.00 -11.57
C VAL A 157 -9.88 -16.75 -12.56
N GLY A 158 -11.20 -16.61 -12.48
CA GLY A 158 -12.13 -17.18 -13.46
C GLY A 158 -11.96 -16.62 -14.87
N GLU A 159 -11.76 -15.30 -15.00
CA GLU A 159 -11.46 -14.65 -16.28
C GLU A 159 -10.12 -15.15 -16.87
N ARG A 160 -9.07 -15.22 -16.05
CA ARG A 160 -7.77 -15.76 -16.44
C ARG A 160 -7.88 -17.18 -16.96
N ASP A 161 -8.62 -18.05 -16.27
CA ASP A 161 -8.77 -19.45 -16.66
C ASP A 161 -9.55 -19.57 -17.98
N SER A 162 -10.50 -18.67 -18.23
CA SER A 162 -11.22 -18.58 -19.52
C SER A 162 -10.30 -18.17 -20.66
N LEU A 163 -9.48 -17.11 -20.46
CA LEU A 163 -8.49 -16.66 -21.45
C LEU A 163 -7.41 -17.72 -21.72
N VAL A 164 -7.01 -18.48 -20.70
CA VAL A 164 -6.10 -19.62 -20.86
C VAL A 164 -6.73 -20.70 -21.73
N GLY A 165 -8.02 -21.00 -21.53
CA GLY A 165 -8.78 -21.92 -22.40
C GLY A 165 -8.83 -21.46 -23.85
N GLU A 166 -9.09 -20.18 -24.10
CA GLU A 166 -9.08 -19.60 -25.46
C GLU A 166 -7.69 -19.67 -26.11
N ARG A 167 -6.64 -19.32 -25.36
CA ARG A 167 -5.25 -19.43 -25.83
C ARG A 167 -4.91 -20.87 -26.23
N ASP A 168 -5.28 -21.84 -25.41
CA ASP A 168 -4.97 -23.24 -25.69
C ASP A 168 -5.73 -23.75 -26.93
N ALA A 169 -6.96 -23.27 -27.16
CA ALA A 169 -7.70 -23.53 -28.39
C ALA A 169 -7.01 -22.95 -29.63
N LEU A 170 -6.59 -21.67 -29.57
CA LEU A 170 -5.85 -21.01 -30.66
C LEU A 170 -4.50 -21.68 -30.94
N VAL A 171 -3.81 -22.16 -29.91
CA VAL A 171 -2.59 -22.96 -30.07
C VAL A 171 -2.90 -24.27 -30.80
N GLY A 172 -3.99 -24.94 -30.47
CA GLY A 172 -4.46 -26.13 -31.18
C GLY A 172 -4.75 -25.86 -32.66
N GLU A 173 -5.43 -24.76 -32.97
CA GLU A 173 -5.68 -24.32 -34.36
C GLU A 173 -4.37 -24.03 -35.11
N ARG A 174 -3.45 -23.27 -34.50
CA ARG A 174 -2.12 -23.00 -35.08
C ARG A 174 -1.37 -24.29 -35.42
N ASP A 175 -1.37 -25.25 -34.52
CA ASP A 175 -0.66 -26.51 -34.71
C ASP A 175 -1.30 -27.35 -35.83
N SER A 176 -2.63 -27.31 -35.97
CA SER A 176 -3.34 -27.94 -37.09
C SER A 176 -2.98 -27.31 -38.45
N ILE A 177 -2.91 -25.98 -38.51
CA ILE A 177 -2.52 -25.24 -39.73
C ILE A 177 -1.06 -25.53 -40.07
N ALA A 178 -0.19 -25.60 -39.06
CA ALA A 178 1.21 -25.96 -39.26
C ALA A 178 1.34 -27.38 -39.84
N ALA A 179 0.58 -28.35 -39.31
CA ALA A 179 0.55 -29.70 -39.84
C ALA A 179 0.03 -29.77 -41.28
N GLU A 180 -0.99 -28.97 -41.63
CA GLU A 180 -1.49 -28.89 -43.00
C GLU A 180 -0.47 -28.28 -43.96
N ARG A 181 0.19 -27.19 -43.56
CA ARG A 181 1.29 -26.57 -44.31
C ARG A 181 2.43 -27.57 -44.57
N ASP A 182 2.81 -28.34 -43.56
CA ASP A 182 3.91 -29.30 -43.67
C ASP A 182 3.53 -30.48 -44.59
N ARG A 183 2.25 -30.91 -44.59
CA ARG A 183 1.73 -31.86 -45.58
C ARG A 183 1.80 -31.30 -47.00
N GLN A 184 1.31 -30.08 -47.22
CA GLN A 184 1.34 -29.44 -48.54
C GLN A 184 2.78 -29.25 -49.05
N ARG A 185 3.73 -28.92 -48.17
CA ARG A 185 5.15 -28.86 -48.53
C ARG A 185 5.69 -30.21 -48.95
N ALA A 186 5.40 -31.28 -48.20
CA ALA A 186 5.84 -32.62 -48.54
C ALA A 186 5.23 -33.10 -49.88
N GLU A 187 3.96 -32.80 -50.13
CA GLU A 187 3.30 -33.09 -51.41
C GLU A 187 3.97 -32.33 -52.57
N PHE A 188 4.28 -31.05 -52.37
CA PHE A 188 4.98 -30.23 -53.38
C PHE A 188 6.40 -30.74 -53.65
N GLU A 189 7.16 -31.09 -52.61
CA GLU A 189 8.49 -31.67 -52.75
C GLU A 189 8.45 -33.01 -53.49
N ALA A 190 7.49 -33.88 -53.17
CA ALA A 190 7.30 -35.15 -53.87
C ALA A 190 6.92 -34.94 -55.34
N ALA A 191 6.02 -34.00 -55.63
CA ALA A 191 5.64 -33.65 -57.01
C ALA A 191 6.82 -33.07 -57.80
N SER A 192 7.62 -32.19 -57.17
CA SER A 192 8.83 -31.62 -57.76
C SER A 192 9.87 -32.71 -58.05
N ALA A 193 10.11 -33.62 -57.12
CA ALA A 193 11.04 -34.74 -57.32
C ALA A 193 10.59 -35.67 -58.46
N LYS A 194 9.28 -35.94 -58.56
CA LYS A 194 8.72 -36.75 -59.65
C LYS A 194 8.89 -36.08 -61.02
N ASN A 195 8.61 -34.78 -61.12
CA ASN A 195 8.83 -34.02 -62.35
C ASN A 195 10.30 -34.00 -62.77
N GLU A 196 11.23 -33.86 -61.82
CA GLU A 196 12.66 -33.91 -62.12
C GLU A 196 13.10 -35.30 -62.59
N GLN A 197 12.61 -36.36 -61.95
CA GLN A 197 12.86 -37.73 -62.38
C GLN A 197 12.31 -38.00 -63.80
N GLU A 198 11.10 -37.51 -64.10
CA GLU A 198 10.52 -37.62 -65.44
C GLU A 198 11.34 -36.85 -66.48
N ARG A 199 11.79 -35.62 -66.18
CA ARG A 199 12.71 -34.88 -67.06
C ARG A 199 13.98 -35.65 -67.30
N GLN A 200 14.60 -36.20 -66.25
CA GLN A 200 15.83 -36.96 -66.38
C GLN A 200 15.65 -38.23 -67.20
N ALA A 201 14.55 -38.96 -67.00
CA ALA A 201 14.21 -40.12 -67.82
C ALA A 201 13.98 -39.75 -69.30
N VAL A 202 13.41 -38.58 -69.59
CA VAL A 202 13.28 -38.08 -70.97
C VAL A 202 14.65 -37.75 -71.56
N TYR A 203 15.54 -37.10 -70.79
CA TYR A 203 16.91 -36.82 -71.23
C TYR A 203 17.71 -38.11 -71.52
N ASP A 204 17.60 -39.12 -70.66
CA ASP A 204 18.29 -40.41 -70.85
C ASP A 204 17.77 -41.17 -72.07
N ARG A 205 16.45 -41.12 -72.34
CA ARG A 205 15.85 -41.68 -73.56
C ARG A 205 16.31 -40.94 -74.82
N ALA A 206 16.39 -39.61 -74.76
CA ALA A 206 16.90 -38.82 -75.87
C ALA A 206 18.37 -39.17 -76.16
N ASN A 207 19.22 -39.25 -75.13
CA ASN A 207 20.63 -39.61 -75.27
C ASN A 207 20.81 -41.03 -75.82
N SER A 208 20.09 -42.02 -75.30
CA SER A 208 20.17 -43.39 -75.83
C SER A 208 19.73 -43.48 -77.29
N SER A 209 18.64 -42.80 -77.68
CA SER A 209 18.25 -42.76 -79.10
C SER A 209 19.28 -42.05 -79.99
N ALA A 210 19.92 -40.99 -79.48
CA ALA A 210 21.00 -40.30 -80.19
C ALA A 210 22.25 -41.19 -80.32
N ASP A 211 22.61 -41.95 -79.29
CA ASP A 211 23.71 -42.91 -79.31
C ASP A 211 23.46 -44.06 -80.30
N GLU A 212 22.22 -44.58 -80.36
CA GLU A 212 21.81 -45.56 -81.38
C GLU A 212 21.96 -44.99 -82.80
N GLN A 213 21.50 -43.76 -83.02
CA GLN A 213 21.66 -43.08 -84.31
C GLN A 213 23.14 -42.88 -84.66
N LEU A 214 23.97 -42.45 -83.72
CA LEU A 214 25.42 -42.32 -83.91
C LEU A 214 26.08 -43.66 -84.21
N ALA A 215 25.67 -44.75 -83.54
CA ALA A 215 26.18 -46.09 -83.81
C ALA A 215 25.83 -46.55 -85.23
N THR A 216 24.59 -46.35 -85.68
CA THR A 216 24.18 -46.69 -87.05
C THR A 216 24.91 -45.85 -88.11
N LEU A 217 25.11 -44.55 -87.85
CA LEU A 217 25.88 -43.68 -88.73
C LEU A 217 27.36 -44.08 -88.78
N ARG A 218 27.97 -44.40 -87.64
CA ARG A 218 29.34 -44.91 -87.58
C ARG A 218 29.50 -46.19 -88.40
N ALA A 219 28.59 -47.16 -88.24
CA ALA A 219 28.62 -48.40 -89.02
C ALA A 219 28.51 -48.14 -90.53
N ARG A 220 27.65 -47.21 -90.96
CA ARG A 220 27.53 -46.82 -92.37
C ARG A 220 28.78 -46.15 -92.91
N VAL A 221 29.43 -45.30 -92.11
CA VAL A 221 30.70 -44.67 -92.49
C VAL A 221 31.78 -45.75 -92.62
N GLU A 222 31.85 -46.68 -91.68
CA GLU A 222 32.83 -47.77 -91.67
C GLU A 222 32.64 -48.72 -92.87
N GLU A 223 31.39 -49.05 -93.22
CA GLU A 223 31.06 -49.82 -94.42
C GLU A 223 31.45 -49.06 -95.71
N ALA A 224 31.13 -47.76 -95.79
CA ALA A 224 31.53 -46.92 -96.91
C ALA A 224 33.06 -46.79 -97.04
N GLU A 225 33.78 -46.71 -95.92
CA GLU A 225 35.25 -46.73 -95.89
C GLU A 225 35.80 -48.08 -96.37
N GLN A 226 35.24 -49.21 -95.92
CA GLN A 226 35.64 -50.54 -96.40
C GLN A 226 35.39 -50.70 -97.89
N ASP A 227 34.24 -50.24 -98.40
CA ASP A 227 33.93 -50.30 -99.83
C ASP A 227 34.83 -49.36 -100.65
N ALA A 228 35.14 -48.17 -100.15
CA ALA A 228 36.12 -47.29 -100.77
C ALA A 228 37.51 -47.96 -100.81
N GLN A 229 37.94 -48.59 -99.72
CA GLN A 229 39.19 -49.35 -99.67
C GLN A 229 39.21 -50.52 -100.65
N ARG A 230 38.11 -51.28 -100.76
CA ARG A 230 37.98 -52.35 -101.76
C ARG A 230 38.08 -51.82 -103.18
N ARG A 231 37.46 -50.67 -103.48
CA ARG A 231 37.57 -50.01 -104.80
C ARG A 231 38.99 -49.55 -105.07
N ILE A 232 39.68 -48.99 -104.08
CA ILE A 232 41.10 -48.60 -104.19
C ILE A 232 41.98 -49.84 -104.41
N GLN A 233 41.77 -50.93 -103.66
CA GLN A 233 42.53 -52.18 -103.84
C GLN A 233 42.28 -52.80 -105.21
N LYS A 234 41.04 -52.82 -105.68
CA LYS A 234 40.69 -53.29 -107.02
C LYS A 234 41.35 -52.44 -108.10
N ALA A 235 41.25 -51.11 -107.99
CA ALA A 235 41.89 -50.19 -108.93
C ALA A 235 43.43 -50.33 -108.92
N ARG A 236 44.05 -50.57 -107.75
CA ARG A 236 45.47 -50.87 -107.64
C ARG A 236 45.83 -52.21 -108.29
N ALA A 237 45.06 -53.26 -108.06
CA ALA A 237 45.30 -54.56 -108.69
C ALA A 237 45.13 -54.50 -110.22
N GLU A 238 44.14 -53.76 -110.72
CA GLU A 238 43.98 -53.48 -112.15
C GLU A 238 45.14 -52.64 -112.70
N ALA A 239 45.63 -51.66 -111.94
CA ALA A 239 46.82 -50.88 -112.30
C ALA A 239 48.10 -51.74 -112.31
N ASP A 240 48.31 -52.61 -111.33
CA ASP A 240 49.45 -53.54 -111.27
C ASP A 240 49.38 -54.56 -112.41
N GLN A 241 48.18 -55.05 -112.75
CA GLN A 241 47.97 -55.90 -113.93
C GLN A 241 48.29 -55.14 -115.22
N ALA A 242 47.78 -53.92 -115.37
CA ALA A 242 48.09 -53.07 -116.52
C ALA A 242 49.59 -52.71 -116.59
N GLU A 243 50.27 -52.53 -115.45
CA GLU A 243 51.72 -52.34 -115.40
C GLU A 243 52.47 -53.60 -115.76
N SER A 244 52.03 -54.79 -115.34
CA SER A 244 52.66 -56.06 -115.75
C SER A 244 52.45 -56.35 -117.24
N GLU A 245 51.27 -56.02 -117.80
CA GLU A 245 50.99 -56.07 -119.23
C GLU A 245 51.76 -54.99 -120.00
N ALA A 246 51.93 -53.79 -119.43
CA ALA A 246 52.75 -52.73 -119.98
C ALA A 246 54.24 -53.08 -119.91
N GLN A 247 54.70 -53.77 -118.86
CA GLN A 247 56.06 -54.30 -118.73
C GLN A 247 56.28 -55.49 -119.67
N GLU A 248 55.28 -56.32 -119.93
CA GLU A 248 55.31 -57.32 -121.01
C GLU A 248 55.29 -56.68 -122.40
N ARG A 249 54.54 -55.58 -122.58
CA ARG A 249 54.56 -54.80 -123.83
C ARG A 249 55.85 -54.00 -124.00
N VAL A 250 56.49 -53.55 -122.93
CA VAL A 250 57.82 -52.92 -122.95
C VAL A 250 58.93 -53.98 -123.12
N ALA A 251 58.76 -55.19 -122.58
CA ALA A 251 59.64 -56.33 -122.84
C ALA A 251 59.48 -56.88 -124.28
N LYS A 252 58.29 -56.75 -124.88
CA LYS A 252 58.03 -57.04 -126.31
C LYS A 252 58.25 -55.84 -127.25
N ALA A 253 58.37 -54.61 -126.73
CA ALA A 253 58.66 -53.37 -127.47
C ALA A 253 60.05 -52.80 -127.17
N GLY A 254 60.93 -53.57 -126.51
CA GLY A 254 62.38 -53.33 -126.44
C GLY A 254 63.13 -53.71 -127.72
N ALA A 255 62.42 -54.08 -128.78
CA ALA A 255 62.98 -54.31 -130.11
C ALA A 255 62.10 -53.63 -131.17
N GLN A 256 62.74 -52.71 -131.89
CA GLN A 256 62.31 -51.97 -133.10
C GLN A 256 61.71 -50.59 -132.85
N GLY A 257 62.56 -49.59 -133.14
CA GLY A 257 62.22 -48.18 -133.11
C GLY A 257 61.51 -47.71 -134.37
N GLN A 258 61.01 -46.48 -134.32
CA GLN A 258 61.18 -45.40 -135.30
C GLN A 258 60.18 -44.29 -134.97
N ASP A 259 60.69 -43.08 -134.74
CA ASP A 259 59.96 -41.83 -134.89
C ASP A 259 59.38 -41.72 -136.32
N PRO A 260 58.26 -41.00 -136.54
CA PRO A 260 58.43 -39.59 -136.90
C PRO A 260 57.29 -38.64 -136.46
N GLU A 261 57.62 -37.37 -136.66
CA GLU A 261 56.89 -36.13 -136.51
C GLU A 261 55.46 -36.09 -137.08
N GLY A 262 54.66 -35.20 -136.49
CA GLY A 262 54.10 -34.09 -137.26
C GLY A 262 52.61 -34.10 -137.52
N GLY A 263 51.96 -33.04 -137.03
CA GLY A 263 50.74 -32.48 -137.58
C GLY A 263 49.47 -33.19 -137.11
N GLY A 264 48.53 -32.53 -136.45
CA GLY A 264 48.14 -31.16 -136.72
C GLY A 264 46.68 -31.18 -137.15
N ASP A 265 46.03 -30.08 -136.81
CA ASP A 265 44.79 -29.60 -137.39
C ASP A 265 43.50 -30.18 -136.80
N LEU A 266 42.80 -29.39 -135.98
CA LEU A 266 42.09 -28.14 -136.32
C LEU A 266 40.68 -28.46 -136.78
N ALA A 267 39.75 -27.89 -136.01
CA ALA A 267 38.67 -27.06 -136.52
C ALA A 267 37.77 -27.67 -137.60
N ALA A 268 36.58 -28.08 -137.18
CA ALA A 268 35.32 -27.81 -137.87
C ALA A 268 34.21 -28.17 -136.86
N LEU A 269 33.14 -27.41 -136.66
CA LEU A 269 32.44 -26.59 -137.64
C LEU A 269 32.08 -25.22 -137.06
N ALA A 270 32.74 -24.18 -137.60
CA ALA A 270 32.07 -22.92 -137.85
C ALA A 270 31.27 -23.06 -139.16
N GLY A 271 29.99 -22.71 -139.11
CA GLY A 271 29.18 -22.09 -140.18
C GLY A 271 29.05 -22.80 -141.54
N ALA A 272 27.80 -23.14 -141.91
CA ALA A 272 27.27 -22.94 -143.26
C ALA A 272 25.74 -23.18 -143.33
N GLY A 273 25.03 -22.26 -144.00
CA GLY A 273 23.65 -22.43 -144.48
C GLY A 273 22.60 -21.70 -143.63
N GLY A 274 22.22 -20.45 -143.88
CA GLY A 274 22.02 -19.85 -145.20
C GLY A 274 20.69 -20.31 -145.78
N ALA A 275 19.66 -19.47 -145.62
CA ALA A 275 18.40 -19.45 -146.37
C ALA A 275 17.44 -20.65 -146.24
N GLY A 276 16.60 -20.59 -145.21
CA GLY A 276 15.32 -21.27 -145.12
C GLY A 276 14.37 -20.41 -144.31
N ALA A 277 13.88 -19.34 -144.94
CA ALA A 277 12.85 -18.46 -144.40
C ALA A 277 11.67 -19.31 -143.87
N GLY A 278 11.54 -19.39 -142.54
CA GLY A 278 10.34 -19.85 -141.83
C GLY A 278 10.32 -21.30 -141.27
N SER A 279 11.23 -21.72 -140.37
CA SER A 279 10.86 -22.79 -139.38
C SER A 279 11.79 -23.04 -138.17
N ALA A 280 13.13 -22.96 -138.27
CA ALA A 280 14.03 -23.28 -137.12
C ALA A 280 14.02 -22.21 -136.00
N ALA A 281 13.78 -20.96 -136.38
CA ALA A 281 13.45 -19.88 -135.46
C ALA A 281 12.18 -20.20 -134.64
N GLY A 282 11.27 -21.02 -135.16
CA GLY A 282 10.06 -21.46 -134.45
C GLY A 282 10.34 -22.44 -133.31
N VAL A 283 11.30 -23.37 -133.47
CA VAL A 283 11.64 -24.36 -132.42
C VAL A 283 12.54 -23.75 -131.33
N LEU A 284 13.51 -22.91 -131.69
CA LEU A 284 14.28 -22.14 -130.71
C LEU A 284 13.41 -21.11 -129.98
N ALA A 285 12.48 -20.45 -130.68
CA ALA A 285 11.48 -19.61 -130.02
C ALA A 285 10.53 -20.43 -129.14
N LEU A 286 10.17 -21.66 -129.52
CA LEU A 286 9.36 -22.54 -128.67
C LEU A 286 10.12 -22.99 -127.43
N ALA A 287 11.41 -23.33 -127.55
CA ALA A 287 12.26 -23.74 -126.44
C ALA A 287 12.57 -22.57 -125.48
N GLN A 288 12.85 -21.36 -126.02
CA GLN A 288 12.96 -20.15 -125.21
C GLN A 288 11.64 -19.81 -124.54
N ARG A 289 10.51 -19.92 -125.25
CA ARG A 289 9.18 -19.66 -124.67
C ARG A 289 8.81 -20.67 -123.58
N LEU A 290 9.10 -21.96 -123.76
CA LEU A 290 8.93 -22.99 -122.72
C LEU A 290 9.87 -22.77 -121.54
N HIS A 291 11.11 -22.37 -121.79
CA HIS A 291 12.07 -22.02 -120.74
C HIS A 291 11.58 -20.81 -119.95
N ASP A 292 11.18 -19.73 -120.63
CA ASP A 292 10.66 -18.51 -120.00
C ASP A 292 9.34 -18.80 -119.27
N GLU A 293 8.51 -19.71 -119.79
CA GLU A 293 7.30 -20.20 -119.13
C GLU A 293 7.63 -21.02 -117.87
N HIS A 294 8.63 -21.90 -117.90
CA HIS A 294 9.06 -22.66 -116.73
C HIS A 294 9.78 -21.80 -115.68
N VAL A 295 10.57 -20.81 -116.11
CA VAL A 295 11.22 -19.86 -115.22
C VAL A 295 10.19 -18.97 -114.55
N SER A 296 9.26 -18.39 -115.31
CA SER A 296 8.18 -17.58 -114.73
C SER A 296 7.24 -18.40 -113.83
N ALA A 297 6.94 -19.66 -114.19
CA ALA A 297 6.21 -20.57 -113.31
C ALA A 297 7.00 -20.92 -112.03
N GLY A 298 8.32 -21.09 -112.13
CA GLY A 298 9.22 -21.33 -111.01
C GLY A 298 9.34 -20.11 -110.08
N GLU A 299 9.48 -18.91 -110.65
CA GLU A 299 9.48 -17.64 -109.94
C GLU A 299 8.15 -17.40 -109.22
N THR A 300 7.03 -17.64 -109.90
CA THR A 300 5.69 -17.54 -109.30
C THR A 300 5.57 -18.49 -108.10
N ARG A 301 6.01 -19.75 -108.25
CA ARG A 301 5.92 -20.75 -107.18
C ARG A 301 6.87 -20.47 -106.02
N ARG A 302 8.07 -19.92 -106.30
CA ARG A 302 9.00 -19.43 -105.28
C ARG A 302 8.36 -18.28 -104.50
N ASP A 303 7.81 -17.29 -105.19
CA ASP A 303 7.23 -16.11 -104.57
C ASP A 303 5.97 -16.45 -103.78
N GLU A 304 5.18 -17.43 -104.24
CA GLU A 304 4.09 -18.02 -103.46
C GLU A 304 4.58 -18.69 -102.18
N LEU A 305 5.59 -19.57 -102.25
CA LEU A 305 6.15 -20.25 -101.07
C LEU A 305 6.79 -19.27 -100.09
N VAL A 306 7.48 -18.24 -100.59
CA VAL A 306 8.06 -17.18 -99.74
C VAL A 306 6.95 -16.40 -99.05
N ARG A 307 5.88 -16.04 -99.76
CA ARG A 307 4.73 -15.33 -99.19
C ARG A 307 4.00 -16.19 -98.15
N GLU A 308 3.84 -17.47 -98.41
CA GLU A 308 3.24 -18.43 -97.48
C GLU A 308 4.12 -18.63 -96.23
N ALA A 309 5.44 -18.75 -96.41
CA ALA A 309 6.39 -18.85 -95.31
C ALA A 309 6.46 -17.57 -94.47
N GLN A 310 6.43 -16.39 -95.10
CA GLN A 310 6.36 -15.10 -94.43
C GLN A 310 5.06 -14.95 -93.64
N SER A 311 3.92 -15.31 -94.25
CA SER A 311 2.62 -15.27 -93.55
C SER A 311 2.62 -16.17 -92.31
N ARG A 312 3.18 -17.39 -92.40
CA ARG A 312 3.29 -18.29 -91.24
C ARG A 312 4.26 -17.78 -90.19
N HIS A 313 5.36 -17.16 -90.61
CA HIS A 313 6.34 -16.57 -89.71
C HIS A 313 5.74 -15.41 -88.92
N ASP A 314 5.06 -14.50 -89.60
CA ASP A 314 4.39 -13.35 -88.99
C ASP A 314 3.26 -13.80 -88.04
N GLU A 315 2.52 -14.85 -88.41
CA GLU A 315 1.51 -15.47 -87.54
C GLU A 315 2.14 -16.10 -86.29
N LEU A 316 3.26 -16.81 -86.42
CA LEU A 316 3.98 -17.39 -85.28
C LEU A 316 4.57 -16.32 -84.36
N ILE A 317 5.13 -15.25 -84.92
CA ILE A 317 5.62 -14.12 -84.13
C ILE A 317 4.45 -13.44 -83.42
N SER A 318 3.38 -13.12 -84.13
CA SER A 318 2.21 -12.44 -83.53
C SER A 318 1.57 -13.27 -82.42
N THR A 319 1.42 -14.58 -82.61
CA THR A 319 0.91 -15.48 -81.57
C THR A 319 1.89 -15.65 -80.41
N GLY A 320 3.20 -15.65 -80.68
CA GLY A 320 4.25 -15.68 -79.66
C GLY A 320 4.29 -14.39 -78.82
N GLU A 321 4.25 -13.23 -79.46
CA GLU A 321 4.22 -11.90 -78.84
C GLU A 321 2.95 -11.71 -78.01
N SER A 322 1.80 -12.13 -78.53
CA SER A 322 0.52 -12.05 -77.80
C SER A 322 0.55 -12.89 -76.52
N LYS A 323 1.02 -14.14 -76.61
CA LYS A 323 1.18 -15.01 -75.43
C LYS A 323 2.22 -14.48 -74.45
N HIS A 324 3.34 -13.96 -74.95
CA HIS A 324 4.37 -13.38 -74.11
C HIS A 324 3.82 -12.16 -73.33
N HIS A 325 3.11 -11.26 -74.03
CA HIS A 325 2.48 -10.10 -73.40
C HIS A 325 1.43 -10.52 -72.37
N GLU A 326 0.63 -11.54 -72.66
CA GLU A 326 -0.34 -12.11 -71.72
C GLU A 326 0.34 -12.69 -70.46
N PHE A 327 1.42 -13.46 -70.61
CA PHE A 327 2.17 -14.01 -69.47
C PHE A 327 2.87 -12.92 -68.64
N VAL A 328 3.44 -11.91 -69.30
CA VAL A 328 4.08 -10.79 -68.59
C VAL A 328 3.03 -9.98 -67.85
N SER A 329 1.90 -9.66 -68.47
CA SER A 329 0.80 -8.92 -67.85
C SER A 329 0.18 -9.68 -66.67
N THR A 330 -0.12 -10.97 -66.84
CA THR A 330 -0.63 -11.81 -65.76
C THR A 330 0.39 -12.01 -64.64
N GLY A 331 1.68 -12.11 -64.97
CA GLY A 331 2.77 -12.15 -63.99
C GLY A 331 2.91 -10.86 -63.20
N GLN A 332 2.87 -9.71 -63.87
CA GLN A 332 2.92 -8.38 -63.26
C GLN A 332 1.71 -8.15 -62.34
N SER A 333 0.49 -8.44 -62.81
CA SER A 333 -0.71 -8.30 -62.00
C SER A 333 -0.66 -9.14 -60.72
N LYS A 334 -0.20 -10.39 -60.80
CA LYS A 334 -0.06 -11.25 -59.62
C LYS A 334 1.04 -10.78 -58.69
N HIS A 335 2.14 -10.27 -59.25
CA HIS A 335 3.24 -9.72 -58.45
C HIS A 335 2.77 -8.48 -57.67
N ASP A 336 2.07 -7.57 -58.32
CA ASP A 336 1.53 -6.36 -57.70
C ASP A 336 0.47 -6.69 -56.64
N GLU A 337 -0.38 -7.68 -56.91
CA GLU A 337 -1.35 -8.19 -55.93
C GLU A 337 -0.65 -8.80 -54.69
N LEU A 338 0.40 -9.61 -54.89
CA LEU A 338 1.17 -10.18 -53.79
C LEU A 338 1.91 -9.11 -52.98
N ILE A 339 2.49 -8.09 -53.63
CA ILE A 339 3.13 -6.98 -52.94
C ILE A 339 2.09 -6.20 -52.14
N SER A 340 0.94 -5.88 -52.74
CA SER A 340 -0.12 -5.13 -52.07
C SER A 340 -0.65 -5.88 -50.84
N THR A 341 -0.93 -7.18 -50.98
CA THR A 341 -1.41 -8.01 -49.86
C THR A 341 -0.33 -8.20 -48.79
N ALA A 342 0.93 -8.32 -49.16
CA ALA A 342 2.04 -8.39 -48.22
C ALA A 342 2.23 -7.06 -47.46
N GLN A 343 2.16 -5.92 -48.16
CA GLN A 343 2.24 -4.59 -47.56
C GLN A 343 1.07 -4.34 -46.61
N ALA A 344 -0.16 -4.64 -47.02
CA ALA A 344 -1.34 -4.48 -46.17
C ALA A 344 -1.23 -5.31 -44.87
N ARG A 345 -0.82 -6.58 -44.97
CA ARG A 345 -0.59 -7.43 -43.79
C ARG A 345 0.54 -6.92 -42.91
N HIS A 346 1.61 -6.40 -43.51
CA HIS A 346 2.72 -5.83 -42.76
C HIS A 346 2.29 -4.60 -41.96
N ASP A 347 1.56 -3.68 -42.60
CA ASP A 347 1.05 -2.47 -41.97
C ASP A 347 0.05 -2.80 -40.85
N GLU A 348 -0.81 -3.81 -41.05
CA GLU A 348 -1.74 -4.31 -40.03
C GLU A 348 -1.00 -4.91 -38.82
N LEU A 349 0.05 -5.69 -39.06
CA LEU A 349 0.88 -6.25 -37.99
C LEU A 349 1.65 -5.17 -37.23
N ILE A 350 2.19 -4.16 -37.92
CA ILE A 350 2.86 -3.03 -37.26
C ILE A 350 1.86 -2.24 -36.42
N SER A 351 0.68 -1.93 -36.97
CA SER A 351 -0.36 -1.18 -36.27
C SER A 351 -0.86 -1.91 -35.02
N SER A 352 -1.15 -3.21 -35.14
CA SER A 352 -1.56 -4.03 -33.99
C SER A 352 -0.45 -4.15 -32.93
N ALA A 353 0.80 -4.35 -33.34
CA ALA A 353 1.94 -4.38 -32.42
C ALA A 353 2.16 -3.04 -31.72
N GLN A 354 2.02 -1.92 -32.43
CA GLN A 354 2.11 -0.57 -31.87
C GLN A 354 0.98 -0.32 -30.86
N SER A 355 -0.26 -0.67 -31.20
CA SER A 355 -1.40 -0.55 -30.29
C SER A 355 -1.20 -1.36 -29.00
N GLN A 356 -0.76 -2.62 -29.11
CA GLN A 356 -0.48 -3.46 -27.95
C GLN A 356 0.69 -2.91 -27.11
N HIS A 357 1.72 -2.39 -27.77
CA HIS A 357 2.85 -1.77 -27.09
C HIS A 357 2.43 -0.53 -26.30
N ASP A 358 1.67 0.38 -26.92
CA ASP A 358 1.19 1.59 -26.27
C ASP A 358 0.25 1.29 -25.11
N GLU A 359 -0.60 0.26 -25.24
CA GLU A 359 -1.46 -0.23 -24.16
C GLU A 359 -0.63 -0.79 -23.00
N LEU A 360 0.38 -1.64 -23.26
CA LEU A 360 1.26 -2.17 -22.23
C LEU A 360 2.07 -1.08 -21.53
N VAL A 361 2.55 -0.08 -22.28
CA VAL A 361 3.27 1.06 -21.70
C VAL A 361 2.34 1.91 -20.83
N SER A 362 1.11 2.17 -21.29
CA SER A 362 0.11 2.93 -20.53
C SER A 362 -0.32 2.22 -19.25
N THR A 363 -0.59 0.91 -19.32
CA THR A 363 -0.94 0.10 -18.15
C THR A 363 0.24 0.01 -17.17
N ALA A 364 1.47 -0.13 -17.65
CA ALA A 364 2.66 -0.12 -16.80
C ALA A 364 2.88 1.25 -16.13
N GLN A 365 2.69 2.36 -16.86
CA GLN A 365 2.81 3.71 -16.32
C GLN A 365 1.76 3.99 -15.24
N THR A 366 0.50 3.64 -15.50
CA THR A 366 -0.59 3.82 -14.52
C THR A 366 -0.36 2.97 -13.26
N GLN A 367 0.05 1.71 -13.40
CA GLN A 367 0.41 0.88 -12.25
C GLN A 367 1.58 1.45 -11.45
N HIS A 368 2.62 1.95 -12.14
CA HIS A 368 3.76 2.58 -11.50
C HIS A 368 3.36 3.83 -10.70
N ASP A 369 2.58 4.73 -11.30
CA ASP A 369 2.12 5.95 -10.67
C ASP A 369 1.22 5.64 -9.46
N THR A 370 0.38 4.61 -9.57
CA THR A 370 -0.48 4.16 -8.46
C THR A 370 0.36 3.61 -7.30
N MET A 371 1.36 2.77 -7.59
CA MET A 371 2.29 2.27 -6.56
C MET A 371 3.08 3.39 -5.88
N LEU A 372 3.52 4.40 -6.65
CA LEU A 372 4.20 5.57 -6.09
C LEU A 372 3.28 6.39 -5.19
N ALA A 373 2.02 6.59 -5.60
CA ALA A 373 1.03 7.31 -4.80
C ALA A 373 0.75 6.57 -3.49
N GLU A 374 0.52 5.25 -3.54
CA GLU A 374 0.31 4.43 -2.33
C GLU A 374 1.53 4.41 -1.41
N ALA A 375 2.74 4.29 -1.97
CA ALA A 375 3.97 4.31 -1.19
C ALA A 375 4.18 5.66 -0.50
N ASN A 376 3.88 6.76 -1.19
CA ASN A 376 3.98 8.10 -0.61
C ASN A 376 2.91 8.32 0.47
N ALA A 377 1.68 7.86 0.27
CA ALA A 377 0.61 7.93 1.28
C ALA A 377 0.99 7.17 2.56
N LYS A 378 1.46 5.92 2.43
CA LYS A 378 1.95 5.13 3.58
C LYS A 378 3.15 5.80 4.27
N ARG A 379 4.05 6.41 3.49
CA ARG A 379 5.19 7.14 4.05
C ARG A 379 4.71 8.35 4.88
N GLU A 380 3.76 9.12 4.37
CA GLU A 380 3.21 10.27 5.09
C GLU A 380 2.48 9.85 6.36
N GLU A 381 1.69 8.78 6.31
CA GLU A 381 1.01 8.19 7.47
C GLU A 381 2.00 7.76 8.56
N LEU A 382 3.07 7.04 8.18
CA LEU A 382 4.11 6.62 9.13
C LEU A 382 4.84 7.83 9.74
N ILE A 383 5.06 8.89 8.96
CA ILE A 383 5.68 10.12 9.46
C ILE A 383 4.75 10.83 10.44
N THR A 384 3.44 10.91 10.16
CA THR A 384 2.48 11.53 11.08
C THR A 384 2.37 10.73 12.37
N GLU A 385 2.26 9.41 12.28
CA GLU A 385 2.16 8.54 13.45
C GLU A 385 3.44 8.59 14.31
N ALA A 386 4.62 8.58 13.67
CA ALA A 386 5.89 8.74 14.37
C ALA A 386 6.00 10.11 15.07
N ARG A 387 5.53 11.18 14.42
CA ARG A 387 5.50 12.53 15.01
C ARG A 387 4.56 12.59 16.20
N GLU A 388 3.35 12.05 16.09
CA GLU A 388 2.37 12.00 17.19
C GLU A 388 2.87 11.19 18.39
N ARG A 389 3.47 10.02 18.15
CA ARG A 389 4.11 9.23 19.21
C ARG A 389 5.24 10.02 19.87
N SER A 390 6.08 10.68 19.07
CA SER A 390 7.19 11.49 19.60
C SER A 390 6.70 12.67 20.43
N THR A 391 5.70 13.42 19.96
CA THR A 391 5.14 14.56 20.71
C THR A 391 4.43 14.08 21.97
N GLY A 392 3.70 12.96 21.90
CA GLY A 392 3.07 12.31 23.04
C GLY A 392 4.07 11.91 24.12
N MET A 393 5.16 11.22 23.74
CA MET A 393 6.23 10.85 24.68
C MET A 393 6.90 12.06 25.32
N VAL A 394 7.17 13.11 24.54
CA VAL A 394 7.75 14.36 25.08
C VAL A 394 6.79 15.02 26.06
N HIS A 395 5.50 15.08 25.74
CA HIS A 395 4.50 15.66 26.63
C HIS A 395 4.37 14.86 27.93
N GLU A 396 4.32 13.53 27.84
CA GLU A 396 4.28 12.66 29.01
C GLU A 396 5.55 12.81 29.87
N ALA A 397 6.73 12.87 29.26
CA ALA A 397 7.98 13.10 29.98
C ALA A 397 7.99 14.48 30.67
N GLN A 398 7.46 15.52 30.03
CA GLN A 398 7.33 16.85 30.63
C GLN A 398 6.34 16.86 31.81
N GLN A 399 5.20 16.18 31.68
CA GLN A 399 4.23 16.03 32.75
C GLN A 399 4.82 15.29 33.96
N ARG A 400 5.49 14.14 33.73
CA ARG A 400 6.17 13.38 34.78
C ARG A 400 7.24 14.22 35.47
N LYS A 401 8.05 14.98 34.70
CA LYS A 401 9.04 15.90 35.26
C LYS A 401 8.38 16.97 36.12
N ALA A 402 7.29 17.58 35.67
CA ALA A 402 6.58 18.61 36.44
C ALA A 402 6.01 18.04 37.75
N ALA A 403 5.42 16.84 37.71
CA ALA A 403 4.91 16.16 38.90
C ALA A 403 6.03 15.87 39.92
N ILE A 404 7.16 15.31 39.47
CA ILE A 404 8.32 15.03 40.36
C ILE A 404 8.86 16.33 40.97
N LEU A 405 8.95 17.41 40.19
CA LEU A 405 9.42 18.70 40.72
C LEU A 405 8.46 19.29 41.75
N GLN A 406 7.15 19.11 41.55
CA GLN A 406 6.14 19.54 42.50
C GLN A 406 6.26 18.74 43.81
N GLU A 407 6.32 17.40 43.72
CA GLU A 407 6.53 16.53 44.88
C GLU A 407 7.81 16.91 45.64
N LEU A 408 8.93 17.08 44.93
CA LEU A 408 10.19 17.52 45.53
C LEU A 408 10.09 18.89 46.21
N SER A 409 9.30 19.81 45.65
CA SER A 409 9.06 21.12 46.25
C SER A 409 8.20 21.04 47.53
N GLU A 410 7.23 20.14 47.55
CA GLU A 410 6.39 19.86 48.72
C GLU A 410 7.21 19.22 49.84
N GLU A 411 8.02 18.21 49.52
CA GLU A 411 8.97 17.60 50.45
C GLU A 411 9.95 18.63 51.01
N ARG A 412 10.51 19.48 50.14
CA ARG A 412 11.39 20.57 50.57
C ARG A 412 10.68 21.52 51.53
N ALA A 413 9.44 21.91 51.26
CA ALA A 413 8.67 22.79 52.14
C ALA A 413 8.39 22.14 53.51
N VAL A 414 8.12 20.83 53.54
CA VAL A 414 7.96 20.06 54.79
C VAL A 414 9.26 20.03 55.57
N LEU A 415 10.39 19.74 54.92
CA LEU A 415 11.71 19.74 55.54
C LEU A 415 12.09 21.12 56.07
N GLU A 416 11.81 22.20 55.32
CA GLU A 416 12.04 23.57 55.76
C GLU A 416 11.21 23.93 57.00
N ARG A 417 9.92 23.56 57.04
CA ARG A 417 9.09 23.72 58.25
C ARG A 417 9.66 22.93 59.42
N LYS A 418 10.16 21.72 59.19
CA LYS A 418 10.75 20.90 60.25
C LYS A 418 12.05 21.52 60.79
N ILE A 419 12.88 22.07 59.92
CA ILE A 419 14.08 22.82 60.30
C ILE A 419 13.70 24.04 61.15
N GLU A 420 12.67 24.80 60.75
CA GLU A 420 12.19 25.97 61.51
C GLU A 420 11.68 25.56 62.90
N GLN A 421 10.91 24.47 62.98
CA GLN A 421 10.45 23.91 64.26
C GLN A 421 11.63 23.50 65.16
N LEU A 422 12.64 22.81 64.60
CA LEU A 422 13.82 22.41 65.36
C LEU A 422 14.64 23.62 65.83
N ARG A 423 14.79 24.65 65.01
CA ARG A 423 15.45 25.91 65.38
C ARG A 423 14.67 26.67 66.46
N GLY A 424 13.35 26.63 66.43
CA GLY A 424 12.49 27.15 67.49
C GLY A 424 12.71 26.38 68.79
N PHE A 425 12.67 25.04 68.73
CA PHE A 425 12.93 24.17 69.86
C PHE A 425 14.31 24.40 70.48
N GLU A 426 15.33 24.59 69.65
CA GLU A 426 16.69 24.93 70.10
C GLU A 426 16.75 26.29 70.79
N ARG A 427 16.10 27.32 70.22
CA ARG A 427 16.01 28.65 70.85
C ARG A 427 15.32 28.59 72.20
N ASP A 428 14.18 27.91 72.28
CA ASP A 428 13.42 27.76 73.51
C ASP A 428 14.20 26.95 74.55
N TYR A 429 14.87 25.86 74.14
CA TYR A 429 15.70 25.06 75.02
C TYR A 429 16.89 25.86 75.56
N ARG A 430 17.62 26.59 74.71
CA ARG A 430 18.71 27.49 75.14
C ARG A 430 18.18 28.58 76.07
N GLY A 431 16.99 29.13 75.80
CA GLY A 431 16.33 30.10 76.68
C GLY A 431 16.03 29.52 78.07
N ARG A 432 15.38 28.34 78.13
CA ARG A 432 15.11 27.65 79.39
C ARG A 432 16.37 27.29 80.16
N LEU A 433 17.40 26.79 79.46
CA LEU A 433 18.69 26.48 80.07
C LEU A 433 19.35 27.72 80.65
N LYS A 434 19.31 28.85 79.92
CA LYS A 434 19.81 30.14 80.40
C LYS A 434 19.06 30.60 81.65
N THR A 435 17.73 30.59 81.63
CA THR A 435 16.91 30.96 82.80
C THR A 435 17.15 30.04 83.99
N TYR A 436 17.30 28.73 83.76
CA TYR A 436 17.61 27.76 84.81
C TYR A 436 18.98 28.04 85.44
N ILE A 437 20.01 28.26 84.63
CA ILE A 437 21.35 28.60 85.12
C ILE A 437 21.35 29.94 85.85
N GLU A 438 20.66 30.97 85.33
CA GLU A 438 20.50 32.27 86.01
C GLU A 438 19.76 32.14 87.35
N GLY A 439 18.76 31.25 87.42
CA GLY A 439 18.05 30.91 88.65
C GLY A 439 18.97 30.27 89.67
N GLN A 440 19.73 29.23 89.27
CA GLN A 440 20.71 28.58 90.13
C GLN A 440 21.80 29.54 90.60
N LEU A 441 22.27 30.46 89.75
CA LEU A 441 23.23 31.50 90.13
C LEU A 441 22.64 32.46 91.17
N LYS A 442 21.40 32.92 91.00
CA LYS A 442 20.73 33.76 92.01
C LYS A 442 20.52 33.05 93.34
N GLU A 443 20.15 31.78 93.31
CA GLU A 443 20.00 30.97 94.53
C GLU A 443 21.36 30.82 95.24
N LEU A 444 22.44 30.64 94.48
CA LEU A 444 23.80 30.65 95.02
C LEU A 444 24.17 32.02 95.64
N ASP A 445 23.90 33.12 94.95
CA ASP A 445 24.12 34.49 95.47
C ASP A 445 23.29 34.73 96.75
N HIS A 446 22.04 34.26 96.81
CA HIS A 446 21.21 34.35 98.00
C HIS A 446 21.78 33.51 99.16
N THR A 447 22.27 32.29 98.91
CA THR A 447 22.94 31.51 99.96
C THR A 447 24.24 32.16 100.46
N VAL A 448 24.98 32.87 99.60
CA VAL A 448 26.15 33.65 100.04
C VAL A 448 25.73 34.83 100.92
N VAL A 449 24.66 35.54 100.56
CA VAL A 449 24.11 36.65 101.37
C VAL A 449 23.52 36.16 102.68
N ASP A 450 22.84 35.01 102.70
CA ASP A 450 22.30 34.42 103.93
C ASP A 450 23.43 33.95 104.86
N VAL A 451 24.56 33.46 104.33
CA VAL A 451 25.77 33.15 105.12
C VAL A 451 26.38 34.44 105.72
N GLU A 452 26.42 35.54 104.97
CA GLU A 452 26.89 36.84 105.49
C GLU A 452 25.95 37.42 106.57
N VAL A 453 24.64 37.22 106.45
CA VAL A 453 23.65 37.65 107.44
C VAL A 453 23.67 36.75 108.69
N GLU A 454 23.91 35.45 108.53
CA GLU A 454 24.05 34.51 109.66
C GLU A 454 25.38 34.72 110.43
N GLU A 455 26.47 35.09 109.75
CA GLU A 455 27.71 35.53 110.40
C GLU A 455 27.53 36.87 111.13
N ALA A 456 26.79 37.82 110.57
CA ALA A 456 26.47 39.10 111.22
C ALA A 456 25.54 38.91 112.45
N ALA A 457 24.65 37.92 112.42
CA ALA A 457 23.78 37.61 113.56
C ALA A 457 24.54 36.90 114.71
N LYS A 458 25.58 36.10 114.41
CA LYS A 458 26.44 35.46 115.42
C LYS A 458 27.44 36.41 116.08
N GLN A 459 27.68 37.60 115.53
CA GLN A 459 28.50 38.64 116.16
C GLN A 459 27.74 39.56 117.13
N ASN A 460 26.40 39.43 117.23
CA ASN A 460 25.54 40.26 118.08
C ASN A 460 24.85 39.50 119.24
N GLN A 461 25.31 38.28 119.55
CA GLN A 461 25.13 37.60 120.84
C GLN A 461 26.49 37.52 121.54
#